data_AF-A0A7X8AI13-F1
#
_entry.id   AF-A0A7X8AI13-F1
#
_cell.length_a   1.000
_cell.length_b   1.000
_cell.length_c   1.000
_cell.angle_alpha   90.00
_cell.angle_beta   90.00
_cell.angle_gamma   90.00
#
_symmetry.space_group_name_H-M   'P 1'
#
loop_
_entity.id
_entity.type
_entity.pdbx_description
1 polymer ?
#
loop_
_entity_poly.entity_id
_entity_poly.type
_entity_poly.pdbx_seq_one_letter_code
_entity_poly.pdbx_strand_id
1 'polypeptide(L)'
;MARHDLLAHPIEWIKGRGSSSNIAVSSRIRLARNLSKYPFTHRCSKEKLLAIAEEVKHVISESDILKNSDVVEMDVLDPLSRWILVERHLISPPFANGGLGRVVIIDPKGVVSIMVNEEDHLRIQVILAGLELNEVWRIAKKVEKVFEELGYAFDPDFGYLTACPTNVGTGMRASVMVHIPALEMSKQVVKLVNESNRIGLTVRGSYGEGSDVLGSLYQISNQITLGLSEEELVDKVSSAVSQVVAEEERARTVMKRKLGISLDDRVWRAFGILRYSRSIASREALELISLIKMGSDMGITPEISVEEWNNLVLGVQPNHVQMYAGKELSPEERDVFRATFLRERIKAIENR
;
A
#
# COMPACT_ATOMS: atom_id res chain seq x y z
N MET A 1 11.13 3.43 -19.53
CA MET A 1 11.67 2.71 -18.36
C MET A 1 11.54 1.22 -18.63
N ALA A 2 12.64 0.46 -18.59
CA ALA A 2 12.61 -0.98 -18.82
C ALA A 2 12.09 -1.74 -17.58
N ARG A 3 11.70 -3.01 -17.73
CA ARG A 3 11.19 -3.86 -16.63
C ARG A 3 12.12 -3.91 -15.42
N HIS A 4 13.44 -3.93 -15.66
CA HIS A 4 14.45 -3.99 -14.60
C HIS A 4 14.51 -2.70 -13.80
N ASP A 5 14.39 -1.55 -14.48
CA ASP A 5 14.41 -0.23 -13.86
C ASP A 5 13.25 -0.05 -12.89
N LEU A 6 12.07 -0.60 -13.21
CA LEU A 6 10.92 -0.58 -12.31
C LEU A 6 11.22 -1.32 -11.01
N LEU A 7 11.76 -2.55 -11.03
CA LEU A 7 12.09 -3.28 -9.81
C LEU A 7 13.21 -2.62 -9.00
N ALA A 8 14.19 -2.04 -9.69
CA ALA A 8 15.31 -1.35 -9.05
C ALA A 8 14.92 0.01 -8.46
N HIS A 9 13.81 0.58 -8.91
CA HIS A 9 13.31 1.85 -8.38
C HIS A 9 13.13 1.75 -6.86
N PRO A 10 13.62 2.70 -6.06
CA PRO A 10 13.46 2.65 -4.61
C PRO A 10 11.98 2.67 -4.17
N ILE A 11 11.68 2.02 -3.04
CA ILE A 11 10.40 2.19 -2.34
C ILE A 11 10.65 2.35 -0.85
N GLU A 12 10.48 3.58 -0.34
CA GLU A 12 10.89 3.91 1.02
C GLU A 12 10.11 3.15 2.09
N TRP A 13 8.82 2.86 1.88
CA TRP A 13 8.00 2.20 2.91
C TRP A 13 8.48 0.78 3.23
N ILE A 14 9.11 0.09 2.27
CA ILE A 14 9.66 -1.26 2.48
C ILE A 14 10.70 -1.24 3.60
N LYS A 15 11.51 -0.18 3.71
CA LYS A 15 12.61 -0.11 4.67
C LYS A 15 12.17 -0.15 6.14
N GLY A 16 10.89 0.10 6.44
CA GLY A 16 10.36 -0.11 7.79
C GLY A 16 10.93 0.81 8.87
N ARG A 17 11.45 2.00 8.51
CA ARG A 17 12.16 2.90 9.45
C ARG A 17 11.26 3.81 10.29
N GLY A 18 9.95 3.82 10.06
CA GLY A 18 9.01 4.67 10.79
C GLY A 18 8.62 4.10 12.15
N SER A 19 7.88 4.89 12.93
CA SER A 19 7.40 4.48 14.26
C SER A 19 6.44 3.29 14.20
N SER A 20 6.54 2.39 15.18
CA SER A 20 5.70 1.19 15.31
C SER A 20 5.65 0.29 14.05
N SER A 21 6.71 0.31 13.23
CA SER A 21 6.72 -0.32 11.90
C SER A 21 6.57 -1.84 11.88
N ASN A 22 6.75 -2.50 13.02
CA ASN A 22 6.47 -3.92 13.22
C ASN A 22 4.97 -4.24 13.24
N ILE A 23 4.10 -3.25 13.49
CA ILE A 23 2.63 -3.38 13.46
C ILE A 23 2.05 -2.40 12.44
N ALA A 24 2.31 -1.10 12.54
CA ALA A 24 1.91 -0.09 11.57
C ALA A 24 2.88 -0.08 10.37
N VAL A 25 2.61 -0.93 9.38
CA VAL A 25 3.51 -1.18 8.24
C VAL A 25 3.78 0.08 7.42
N SER A 26 2.72 0.80 7.04
CA SER A 26 2.84 2.02 6.24
C SER A 26 1.68 2.98 6.44
N SER A 27 1.99 4.27 6.39
CA SER A 27 1.02 5.37 6.38
C SER A 27 0.91 5.95 4.97
N ARG A 28 -0.32 6.21 4.52
CA ARG A 28 -0.59 6.64 3.15
C ARG A 28 -1.74 7.64 3.09
N ILE A 29 -1.52 8.75 2.38
CA ILE A 29 -2.56 9.72 2.03
C ILE A 29 -2.72 9.73 0.52
N ARG A 30 -3.99 9.80 0.08
CA ARG A 30 -4.37 10.02 -1.31
C ARG A 30 -5.26 11.24 -1.39
N LEU A 31 -4.98 12.13 -2.34
CA LEU A 31 -5.79 13.31 -2.65
C LEU A 31 -6.34 13.16 -4.07
N ALA A 32 -7.66 13.24 -4.22
CA ALA A 32 -8.36 13.23 -5.50
C ALA A 32 -8.66 14.67 -5.92
N ARG A 33 -8.19 15.09 -7.10
CA ARG A 33 -8.42 16.43 -7.65
C ARG A 33 -8.83 16.37 -9.10
N ASN A 34 -9.82 17.17 -9.47
CA ASN A 34 -10.13 17.47 -10.86
C ASN A 34 -9.71 18.91 -11.19
N LEU A 35 -9.46 19.14 -12.47
CA LEU A 35 -9.04 20.42 -13.02
C LEU A 35 -10.26 21.16 -13.58
N SER A 36 -10.48 22.41 -13.19
CA SER A 36 -11.69 23.18 -13.50
C SER A 36 -11.90 23.43 -14.99
N LYS A 37 -10.81 23.46 -15.77
CA LYS A 37 -10.81 23.65 -17.23
C LYS A 37 -11.41 22.47 -18.00
N TYR A 38 -11.51 21.29 -17.39
CA TYR A 38 -11.85 20.04 -18.09
C TYR A 38 -13.09 19.36 -17.51
N PRO A 39 -13.94 18.74 -18.37
CA PRO A 39 -14.94 17.79 -17.89
C PRO A 39 -14.26 16.62 -17.16
N PHE A 40 -14.94 16.01 -16.17
CA PHE A 40 -14.41 14.83 -15.48
C PHE A 40 -13.99 13.71 -16.43
N THR A 41 -13.00 12.91 -16.03
CA THR A 41 -12.32 11.88 -16.84
C THR A 41 -13.28 11.04 -17.68
N HIS A 42 -14.38 10.54 -17.09
CA HIS A 42 -15.37 9.69 -17.75
C HIS A 42 -16.23 10.39 -18.83
N ARG A 43 -16.21 11.72 -18.89
CA ARG A 43 -16.89 12.57 -19.90
C ARG A 43 -15.89 13.34 -20.78
N CYS A 44 -14.59 13.18 -20.54
CA CYS A 44 -13.55 13.94 -21.20
C CYS A 44 -13.28 13.36 -22.60
N SER A 45 -12.99 14.22 -23.58
CA SER A 45 -12.62 13.76 -24.93
C SER A 45 -11.17 13.25 -24.96
N LYS A 46 -10.82 12.47 -25.98
CA LYS A 46 -9.48 11.91 -26.14
C LYS A 46 -8.40 13.00 -26.16
N GLU A 47 -8.67 14.08 -26.88
CA GLU A 47 -7.77 15.22 -27.05
C GLU A 47 -7.54 15.93 -25.71
N LYS A 48 -8.60 16.05 -24.90
CA LYS A 48 -8.53 16.68 -23.57
C LYS A 48 -7.77 15.81 -22.56
N LEU A 49 -7.93 14.49 -22.60
CA LEU A 49 -7.16 13.57 -21.73
C LEU A 49 -5.66 13.68 -22.01
N LEU A 50 -5.27 13.76 -23.28
CA LEU A 50 -3.88 13.99 -23.68
C LEU A 50 -3.41 15.39 -23.25
N ALA A 51 -4.23 16.42 -23.42
CA ALA A 51 -3.89 17.78 -22.97
C ALA A 51 -3.66 17.85 -21.45
N ILE A 52 -4.50 17.19 -20.64
CA ILE A 52 -4.30 17.09 -19.19
C ILE A 52 -2.94 16.45 -18.88
N ALA A 53 -2.60 15.34 -19.56
CA ALA A 53 -1.34 14.66 -19.34
C ALA A 53 -0.13 15.56 -19.66
N GLU A 54 -0.18 16.30 -20.77
CA GLU A 54 0.89 17.21 -21.18
C GLU A 54 1.01 18.44 -20.25
N GLU A 55 -0.10 19.04 -19.83
CA GLU A 55 -0.09 20.14 -18.85
C GLU A 55 0.53 19.68 -17.53
N VAL A 56 0.17 18.49 -17.03
CA VAL A 56 0.75 17.94 -15.80
C VAL A 56 2.25 17.65 -15.95
N LYS A 57 2.69 17.10 -17.08
CA LYS A 57 4.12 16.89 -17.38
C LYS A 57 4.90 18.21 -17.37
N HIS A 58 4.32 19.27 -17.93
CA HIS A 58 4.96 20.59 -17.96
C HIS A 58 5.15 21.16 -16.55
N VAL A 59 4.10 21.17 -15.72
CA VAL A 59 4.17 21.62 -14.31
C VAL A 59 5.24 20.86 -13.52
N ILE A 60 5.36 19.55 -13.75
CA ILE A 60 6.36 18.72 -13.09
C ILE A 60 7.78 19.10 -13.50
N SER A 61 8.00 19.42 -14.77
CA SER A 61 9.31 19.81 -15.29
C SER A 61 9.82 21.13 -14.69
N GLU A 62 8.91 22.02 -14.29
CA GLU A 62 9.23 23.31 -13.66
C GLU A 62 9.29 23.22 -12.12
N SER A 63 8.78 22.13 -11.54
CA SER A 63 8.70 21.94 -10.08
C SER A 63 10.05 21.59 -9.46
N ASP A 64 10.46 22.35 -8.44
CA ASP A 64 11.68 22.04 -7.68
C ASP A 64 11.66 20.68 -6.95
N ILE A 65 10.46 20.22 -6.58
CA ILE A 65 10.31 18.98 -5.81
C ILE A 65 9.99 17.76 -6.70
N LEU A 66 9.44 17.95 -7.90
CA LEU A 66 9.05 16.85 -8.78
C LEU A 66 9.89 16.72 -10.06
N LYS A 67 10.73 17.69 -10.43
CA LYS A 67 11.51 17.68 -11.70
C LYS A 67 12.38 16.44 -11.94
N ASN A 68 12.81 15.76 -10.89
CA ASN A 68 13.62 14.54 -10.97
C ASN A 68 12.78 13.25 -10.91
N SER A 69 11.45 13.36 -10.96
CA SER A 69 10.55 12.21 -10.90
C SER A 69 10.51 11.49 -12.25
N ASP A 70 10.33 10.18 -12.19
CA ASP A 70 10.09 9.38 -13.37
C ASP A 70 8.64 9.58 -13.84
N VAL A 71 8.49 9.89 -15.13
CA VAL A 71 7.18 10.02 -15.79
C VAL A 71 6.97 8.81 -16.68
N VAL A 72 5.97 8.01 -16.37
CA VAL A 72 5.73 6.72 -17.03
C VAL A 72 4.35 6.70 -17.66
N GLU A 73 4.30 6.61 -18.98
CA GLU A 73 3.06 6.41 -19.72
C GLU A 73 2.61 4.96 -19.61
N MET A 74 1.39 4.76 -19.13
CA MET A 74 0.90 3.42 -18.81
C MET A 74 0.80 2.54 -20.07
N ASP A 75 0.39 3.11 -21.20
CA ASP A 75 0.20 2.37 -22.44
C ASP A 75 1.50 1.89 -23.09
N VAL A 76 2.65 2.47 -22.70
CA VAL A 76 3.99 2.02 -23.13
C VAL A 76 4.47 0.81 -22.33
N LEU A 77 3.99 0.64 -21.09
CA LEU A 77 4.35 -0.50 -20.26
C LEU A 77 3.61 -1.77 -20.70
N ASP A 78 4.31 -2.90 -20.66
CA ASP A 78 3.68 -4.21 -20.79
C ASP A 78 2.82 -4.55 -19.55
N PRO A 79 1.83 -5.46 -19.66
CA PRO A 79 0.91 -5.76 -18.56
C PRO A 79 1.60 -6.15 -17.25
N LEU A 80 2.66 -6.96 -17.29
CA LEU A 80 3.37 -7.40 -16.08
C LEU A 80 3.98 -6.21 -15.34
N SER A 81 4.63 -5.30 -16.07
CA SER A 81 5.20 -4.06 -15.52
C SER A 81 4.16 -3.20 -14.80
N ARG A 82 2.95 -3.08 -15.37
CA ARG A 82 1.86 -2.32 -14.76
C ARG A 82 1.42 -2.95 -13.44
N TRP A 83 1.26 -4.27 -13.42
CA TRP A 83 0.85 -4.98 -12.20
C TRP A 83 1.94 -5.02 -11.12
N ILE A 84 3.21 -4.93 -11.49
CA ILE A 84 4.29 -4.70 -10.52
C ILE A 84 4.13 -3.36 -9.79
N LEU A 85 3.76 -2.29 -10.50
CA LEU A 85 3.47 -1.00 -9.86
C LEU A 85 2.28 -1.09 -8.89
N VAL A 86 1.29 -1.94 -9.17
CA VAL A 86 0.16 -2.21 -8.26
C VAL A 86 0.65 -2.93 -7.00
N GLU A 87 1.38 -4.03 -7.15
CA GLU A 87 1.89 -4.82 -6.01
C GLU A 87 2.82 -3.99 -5.11
N ARG A 88 3.52 -3.02 -5.69
CA ARG A 88 4.40 -2.05 -5.02
C ARG A 88 3.66 -0.89 -4.36
N HIS A 89 2.33 -0.87 -4.47
CA HIS A 89 1.43 0.19 -3.99
C HIS A 89 1.67 1.56 -4.60
N LEU A 90 2.30 1.65 -5.78
CA LEU A 90 2.56 2.91 -6.48
C LEU A 90 1.34 3.37 -7.27
N ILE A 91 0.60 2.43 -7.89
CA ILE A 91 -0.64 2.73 -8.60
C ILE A 91 -1.81 1.88 -8.08
N SER A 92 -3.03 2.26 -8.46
CA SER A 92 -4.23 1.47 -8.18
C SER A 92 -4.43 0.33 -9.19
N PRO A 93 -5.14 -0.75 -8.83
CA PRO A 93 -5.47 -1.81 -9.78
C PRO A 93 -6.26 -1.31 -11.02
N PRO A 94 -7.28 -0.43 -10.92
CA PRO A 94 -7.96 0.11 -12.10
C PRO A 94 -7.06 0.91 -13.04
N PHE A 95 -6.01 1.54 -12.53
CA PHE A 95 -5.06 2.31 -13.32
C PHE A 95 -4.15 1.41 -14.19
N ALA A 96 -3.85 0.20 -13.72
CA ALA A 96 -3.03 -0.77 -14.45
C ALA A 96 -3.64 -1.24 -15.77
N ASN A 97 -4.95 -1.05 -15.97
CA ASN A 97 -5.60 -1.35 -17.25
C ASN A 97 -5.12 -0.47 -18.41
N GLY A 98 -4.34 0.60 -18.14
CA GLY A 98 -3.92 1.56 -19.16
C GLY A 98 -5.09 2.42 -19.63
N GLY A 99 -4.86 3.19 -20.68
CA GLY A 99 -5.82 4.15 -21.21
C GLY A 99 -5.16 5.44 -21.67
N LEU A 100 -5.82 6.08 -22.63
CA LEU A 100 -5.30 7.29 -23.26
C LEU A 100 -5.00 8.40 -22.23
N GLY A 101 -3.79 8.94 -22.29
CA GLY A 101 -3.35 10.01 -21.40
C GLY A 101 -3.11 9.55 -19.95
N ARG A 102 -3.10 8.24 -19.65
CA ARG A 102 -2.73 7.75 -18.33
C ARG A 102 -1.24 7.76 -18.13
N VAL A 103 -0.81 8.56 -17.18
CA VAL A 103 0.58 8.74 -16.80
C VAL A 103 0.70 8.58 -15.30
N VAL A 104 1.69 7.82 -14.84
CA VAL A 104 2.10 7.83 -13.44
C VAL A 104 3.41 8.59 -13.31
N ILE A 105 3.49 9.42 -12.28
CA ILE A 105 4.72 10.08 -11.87
C ILE A 105 5.16 9.47 -10.56
N ILE A 106 6.45 9.15 -10.44
CA ILE A 106 7.03 8.48 -9.27
C ILE A 106 8.30 9.24 -8.88
N ASP A 107 8.37 9.75 -7.65
CA ASP A 107 9.58 10.42 -7.19
C ASP A 107 10.74 9.42 -7.01
N PRO A 108 12.01 9.86 -7.02
CA PRO A 108 13.17 8.95 -6.93
C PRO A 108 13.20 8.01 -5.72
N LYS A 109 12.45 8.30 -4.65
CA LYS A 109 12.39 7.45 -3.45
C LYS A 109 11.16 6.53 -3.40
N GLY A 110 10.23 6.66 -4.33
CA GLY A 110 8.95 5.92 -4.33
C GLY A 110 8.07 6.28 -3.13
N VAL A 111 8.22 7.49 -2.60
CA VAL A 111 7.42 8.09 -1.52
C VAL A 111 6.17 8.75 -2.11
N VAL A 112 6.32 9.43 -3.24
CA VAL A 112 5.25 10.16 -3.94
C VAL A 112 4.95 9.43 -5.23
N SER A 113 3.66 9.16 -5.47
CA SER A 113 3.17 8.72 -6.76
C SER A 113 1.92 9.51 -7.17
N ILE A 114 1.87 9.99 -8.40
CA ILE A 114 0.76 10.78 -8.91
C ILE A 114 0.20 10.06 -10.12
N MET A 115 -1.05 9.62 -10.05
CA MET A 115 -1.77 9.03 -11.19
C MET A 115 -2.57 10.12 -11.90
N VAL A 116 -2.38 10.23 -13.21
CA VAL A 116 -3.08 11.18 -14.07
C VAL A 116 -4.12 10.45 -14.90
N ASN A 117 -5.35 10.99 -14.98
CA ASN A 117 -6.48 10.41 -15.71
C ASN A 117 -6.93 9.02 -15.18
N GLU A 118 -7.05 8.89 -13.86
CA GLU A 118 -7.67 7.71 -13.23
C GLU A 118 -9.20 7.86 -13.21
N GLU A 119 -9.82 7.90 -12.02
CA GLU A 119 -11.24 8.24 -11.83
C GLU A 119 -11.41 9.76 -11.83
N ASP A 120 -10.48 10.45 -11.15
CA ASP A 120 -10.26 11.89 -11.17
C ASP A 120 -9.03 12.23 -12.03
N HIS A 121 -8.89 13.50 -12.47
CA HIS A 121 -7.75 13.92 -13.30
C HIS A 121 -6.41 13.72 -12.60
N LEU A 122 -6.35 13.98 -11.30
CA LEU A 122 -5.16 13.81 -10.47
C LEU A 122 -5.48 12.99 -9.24
N ARG A 123 -4.65 11.98 -8.99
CA ARG A 123 -4.61 11.27 -7.72
C ARG A 123 -3.20 11.32 -7.16
N ILE A 124 -2.99 12.23 -6.23
CA ILE A 124 -1.72 12.43 -5.54
C ILE A 124 -1.65 11.45 -4.39
N GLN A 125 -0.62 10.62 -4.34
CA GLN A 125 -0.41 9.63 -3.31
C GLN A 125 0.95 9.85 -2.64
N VAL A 126 0.97 9.81 -1.32
CA VAL A 126 2.21 9.78 -0.53
C VAL A 126 2.17 8.59 0.41
N ILE A 127 3.26 7.83 0.50
CA ILE A 127 3.40 6.66 1.37
C ILE A 127 4.74 6.67 2.11
N LEU A 128 4.71 6.40 3.41
CA LEU A 128 5.88 6.22 4.26
C LEU A 128 5.74 4.96 5.12
N ALA A 129 6.86 4.41 5.58
CA ALA A 129 6.87 3.32 6.56
C ALA A 129 6.37 3.82 7.93
N GLY A 130 5.77 2.94 8.73
CA GLY A 130 5.39 3.29 10.10
C GLY A 130 4.08 4.07 10.23
N LEU A 131 3.80 4.51 11.45
CA LEU A 131 2.71 5.40 11.80
C LEU A 131 3.13 6.88 11.66
N GLU A 132 3.19 7.37 10.42
CA GLU A 132 3.76 8.68 10.06
C GLU A 132 2.77 9.57 9.31
N LEU A 133 1.45 9.44 9.55
CA LEU A 133 0.42 10.16 8.78
C LEU A 133 0.59 11.69 8.78
N ASN A 134 1.08 12.29 9.86
CA ASN A 134 1.37 13.72 9.92
C ASN A 134 2.46 14.14 8.92
N GLU A 135 3.53 13.35 8.81
CA GLU A 135 4.62 13.62 7.88
C GLU A 135 4.18 13.35 6.43
N VAL A 136 3.43 12.27 6.22
CA VAL A 136 2.78 11.96 4.94
C VAL A 136 1.88 13.12 4.50
N TRP A 137 1.11 13.71 5.41
CA TRP A 137 0.24 14.85 5.12
C TRP A 137 1.05 16.09 4.74
N ARG A 138 2.08 16.39 5.51
CA ARG A 138 2.99 17.52 5.24
C ARG A 138 3.61 17.44 3.84
N ILE A 139 4.01 16.24 3.40
CA ILE A 139 4.53 16.02 2.05
C ILE A 139 3.41 16.15 1.01
N ALA A 140 2.25 15.53 1.25
CA ALA A 140 1.11 15.57 0.32
C ALA A 140 0.64 17.01 0.04
N LYS A 141 0.53 17.88 1.06
CA LYS A 141 0.20 19.32 0.88
C LYS A 141 1.20 20.04 -0.03
N LYS A 142 2.50 19.74 0.13
CA LYS A 142 3.54 20.36 -0.70
C LYS A 142 3.44 19.92 -2.15
N VAL A 143 3.16 18.64 -2.38
CA VAL A 143 2.99 18.07 -3.72
C VAL A 143 1.71 18.59 -4.36
N GLU A 144 0.61 18.68 -3.62
CA GLU A 144 -0.65 19.27 -4.08
C GLU A 144 -0.45 20.71 -4.55
N LYS A 145 0.24 21.52 -3.75
CA LYS A 145 0.50 22.93 -4.07
C LYS A 145 1.17 23.15 -5.43
N VAL A 146 1.97 22.19 -5.90
CA VAL A 146 2.62 22.27 -7.23
C VAL A 146 1.59 22.37 -8.36
N PHE A 147 0.42 21.75 -8.22
CA PHE A 147 -0.59 21.71 -9.28
C PHE A 147 -1.71 22.75 -9.10
N GLU A 148 -1.62 23.63 -8.09
CA GLU A 148 -2.63 24.69 -7.86
C GLU A 148 -2.79 25.60 -9.07
N GLU A 149 -1.72 25.87 -9.81
CA GLU A 149 -1.74 26.72 -11.02
C GLU A 149 -2.59 26.16 -12.16
N LEU A 150 -2.82 24.84 -12.18
CA LEU A 150 -3.73 24.22 -13.14
C LEU A 150 -5.21 24.48 -12.83
N GLY A 151 -5.51 25.00 -11.63
CA GLY A 151 -6.84 25.35 -11.18
C GLY A 151 -7.69 24.12 -10.83
N TYR A 152 -7.86 23.85 -9.53
CA TYR A 152 -8.73 22.77 -9.08
C TYR A 152 -10.22 23.11 -9.25
N ALA A 153 -11.01 22.10 -9.59
CA ALA A 153 -12.46 22.16 -9.53
C ALA A 153 -12.89 22.10 -8.06
N PHE A 154 -13.26 23.25 -7.50
CA PHE A 154 -13.61 23.41 -6.10
C PHE A 154 -14.92 24.18 -5.96
N ASP A 155 -15.75 23.77 -5.02
CA ASP A 155 -17.01 24.42 -4.64
C ASP A 155 -16.99 24.75 -3.14
N PRO A 156 -17.46 25.94 -2.71
CA PRO A 156 -17.44 26.33 -1.30
C PRO A 156 -18.23 25.41 -0.36
N ASP A 157 -19.30 24.79 -0.84
CA ASP A 157 -20.17 23.94 -0.04
C ASP A 157 -19.78 22.45 -0.15
N PHE A 158 -19.29 22.03 -1.32
CA PHE A 158 -18.97 20.62 -1.62
C PHE A 158 -17.48 20.28 -1.64
N GLY A 159 -16.59 21.27 -1.50
CA GLY A 159 -15.15 21.09 -1.53
C GLY A 159 -14.62 20.73 -2.93
N TYR A 160 -13.62 19.85 -3.00
CA TYR A 160 -13.05 19.39 -4.25
C TYR A 160 -14.05 18.51 -5.01
N LEU A 161 -14.39 18.94 -6.22
CA LEU A 161 -15.37 18.26 -7.06
C LEU A 161 -14.78 16.99 -7.66
N THR A 162 -15.55 15.91 -7.57
CA THR A 162 -15.16 14.54 -7.96
C THR A 162 -16.34 13.79 -8.55
N ALA A 163 -16.05 12.85 -9.45
CA ALA A 163 -17.06 11.91 -9.94
C ALA A 163 -17.35 10.79 -8.92
N CYS A 164 -16.47 10.60 -7.93
CA CYS A 164 -16.56 9.53 -6.94
C CYS A 164 -17.28 10.04 -5.67
N PRO A 165 -18.47 9.51 -5.31
CA PRO A 165 -19.18 9.94 -4.11
C PRO A 165 -18.37 9.78 -2.82
N THR A 166 -17.42 8.84 -2.79
CA THR A 166 -16.59 8.58 -1.60
C THR A 166 -15.47 9.60 -1.39
N ASN A 167 -15.17 10.45 -2.39
CA ASN A 167 -14.12 11.47 -2.32
C ASN A 167 -14.68 12.90 -2.12
N VAL A 168 -16.01 13.11 -2.06
CA VAL A 168 -16.60 14.46 -1.94
C VAL A 168 -16.10 15.20 -0.69
N GLY A 169 -15.90 16.52 -0.78
CA GLY A 169 -15.33 17.34 0.30
C GLY A 169 -13.83 17.51 0.14
N THR A 170 -13.06 17.00 1.09
CA THR A 170 -11.58 17.12 1.11
C THR A 170 -10.90 16.38 -0.05
N GLY A 171 -11.55 15.39 -0.67
CA GLY A 171 -10.90 14.47 -1.60
C GLY A 171 -9.79 13.63 -0.98
N MET A 172 -9.67 13.64 0.37
CA MET A 172 -8.61 12.98 1.09
C MET A 172 -9.01 11.58 1.56
N ARG A 173 -8.11 10.62 1.33
CA ARG A 173 -8.13 9.33 2.01
C ARG A 173 -6.82 9.05 2.73
N ALA A 174 -6.82 9.26 4.04
CA ALA A 174 -5.77 8.85 4.96
C ALA A 174 -5.95 7.38 5.34
N SER A 175 -4.86 6.62 5.33
CA SER A 175 -4.88 5.18 5.61
C SER A 175 -3.59 4.70 6.25
N VAL A 176 -3.68 3.74 7.16
CA VAL A 176 -2.52 3.02 7.69
C VAL A 176 -2.73 1.53 7.46
N MET A 177 -1.70 0.87 6.93
CA MET A 177 -1.64 -0.58 6.85
C MET A 177 -1.10 -1.13 8.17
N VAL A 178 -1.83 -2.06 8.79
CA VAL A 178 -1.48 -2.68 10.07
C VAL A 178 -1.39 -4.20 9.97
N HIS A 179 -0.46 -4.79 10.70
CA HIS A 179 -0.28 -6.24 10.86
C HIS A 179 -0.72 -6.68 12.25
N ILE A 180 -1.90 -7.31 12.33
CA ILE A 180 -2.58 -7.61 13.60
C ILE A 180 -2.92 -9.11 13.77
N PRO A 181 -1.93 -10.02 13.63
CA PRO A 181 -2.15 -11.45 13.72
C PRO A 181 -2.67 -11.91 15.07
N ALA A 182 -2.28 -11.27 16.18
CA ALA A 182 -2.75 -11.70 17.49
C ALA A 182 -4.23 -11.34 17.71
N LEU A 183 -4.67 -10.17 17.27
CA LEU A 183 -6.09 -9.80 17.26
C LEU A 183 -6.92 -10.70 16.34
N GLU A 184 -6.38 -11.10 15.18
CA GLU A 184 -7.06 -12.04 14.27
C GLU A 184 -7.21 -13.43 14.89
N MET A 185 -6.11 -14.01 15.38
CA MET A 185 -6.12 -15.34 16.02
C MET A 185 -6.97 -15.39 17.30
N SER A 186 -7.13 -14.25 17.98
CA SER A 186 -8.02 -14.12 19.15
C SER A 186 -9.45 -13.71 18.79
N LYS A 187 -9.80 -13.67 17.49
CA LYS A 187 -11.13 -13.34 16.95
C LYS A 187 -11.63 -11.94 17.35
N GLN A 188 -10.72 -10.98 17.55
CA GLN A 188 -11.05 -9.61 17.94
C GLN A 188 -11.24 -8.65 16.75
N VAL A 189 -10.86 -9.05 15.54
CA VAL A 189 -10.96 -8.21 14.33
C VAL A 189 -12.41 -7.76 14.06
N VAL A 190 -13.41 -8.62 14.27
CA VAL A 190 -14.83 -8.24 14.08
C VAL A 190 -15.23 -7.10 15.02
N LYS A 191 -14.74 -7.12 16.26
CA LYS A 191 -14.96 -6.04 17.22
C LYS A 191 -14.29 -4.76 16.74
N LEU A 192 -13.02 -4.84 16.32
CA LEU A 192 -12.26 -3.71 15.77
C LEU A 192 -12.97 -3.05 14.57
N VAL A 193 -13.49 -3.85 13.63
CA VAL A 193 -14.25 -3.36 12.46
C VAL A 193 -15.49 -2.59 12.92
N ASN A 194 -16.26 -3.16 13.86
CA ASN A 194 -17.48 -2.54 14.36
C ASN A 194 -17.21 -1.23 15.11
N GLU A 195 -16.17 -1.18 15.94
CA GLU A 195 -15.77 0.02 16.68
C GLU A 195 -15.25 1.11 15.75
N SER A 196 -14.44 0.74 14.75
CA SER A 196 -13.95 1.66 13.72
C SER A 196 -15.09 2.27 12.89
N ASN A 197 -16.06 1.45 12.47
CA ASN A 197 -17.22 1.94 11.69
C ASN A 197 -18.06 2.95 12.48
N ARG A 198 -18.24 2.74 13.80
CA ARG A 198 -19.00 3.68 14.66
C ARG A 198 -18.37 5.06 14.74
N ILE A 199 -17.05 5.14 14.59
CA ILE A 199 -16.33 6.40 14.56
C ILE A 199 -16.07 6.88 13.13
N GLY A 200 -16.67 6.30 12.09
CA GLY A 200 -16.50 6.76 10.70
C GLY A 200 -15.14 6.41 10.08
N LEU A 201 -14.51 5.36 10.58
CA LEU A 201 -13.35 4.72 9.96
C LEU A 201 -13.77 3.38 9.34
N THR A 202 -13.01 2.91 8.36
CA THR A 202 -13.22 1.61 7.73
C THR A 202 -11.98 0.75 7.91
N VAL A 203 -12.19 -0.55 8.16
CA VAL A 203 -11.15 -1.57 8.28
C VAL A 203 -11.40 -2.64 7.22
N ARG A 204 -10.40 -2.94 6.40
CA ARG A 204 -10.49 -3.93 5.32
C ARG A 204 -9.16 -4.68 5.13
N GLY A 205 -9.18 -5.87 4.53
CA GLY A 205 -7.95 -6.56 4.15
C GLY A 205 -7.11 -5.76 3.14
N SER A 206 -5.79 -5.82 3.28
CA SER A 206 -4.84 -5.24 2.31
C SER A 206 -4.58 -6.17 1.12
N TYR A 207 -4.63 -7.47 1.36
CA TYR A 207 -4.41 -8.53 0.38
C TYR A 207 -5.57 -9.52 0.46
N GLY A 208 -5.97 -10.07 -0.70
CA GLY A 208 -7.16 -10.92 -0.83
C GLY A 208 -8.21 -10.29 -1.74
N GLU A 209 -9.24 -11.06 -2.09
CA GLU A 209 -10.39 -10.60 -2.88
C GLU A 209 -11.65 -10.50 -2.00
N GLY A 210 -12.42 -9.43 -2.18
CA GLY A 210 -13.67 -9.21 -1.44
C GLY A 210 -13.44 -9.04 0.07
N SER A 211 -13.98 -9.97 0.86
CA SER A 211 -13.86 -9.99 2.33
C SER A 211 -12.67 -10.80 2.84
N ASP A 212 -11.92 -11.45 1.95
CA ASP A 212 -10.77 -12.27 2.31
C ASP A 212 -9.61 -11.39 2.76
N VAL A 213 -8.87 -11.84 3.79
CA VAL A 213 -7.73 -11.12 4.33
C VAL A 213 -6.55 -12.06 4.42
N LEU A 214 -5.48 -11.73 3.71
CA LEU A 214 -4.26 -12.54 3.66
C LEU A 214 -3.16 -11.92 4.51
N GLY A 215 -2.46 -12.78 5.27
CA GLY A 215 -1.28 -12.40 6.05
C GLY A 215 -1.57 -11.45 7.21
N SER A 216 -2.81 -11.40 7.73
CA SER A 216 -3.19 -10.54 8.86
C SER A 216 -2.92 -9.04 8.63
N LEU A 217 -2.91 -8.63 7.36
CA LEU A 217 -2.64 -7.25 6.94
C LEU A 217 -3.95 -6.53 6.63
N TYR A 218 -4.24 -5.48 7.38
CA TYR A 218 -5.46 -4.68 7.28
C TYR A 218 -5.13 -3.24 6.94
N GLN A 219 -6.04 -2.53 6.29
CA GLN A 219 -6.01 -1.09 6.13
C GLN A 219 -7.08 -0.45 6.98
N ILE A 220 -6.68 0.50 7.83
CA ILE A 220 -7.57 1.39 8.57
C ILE A 220 -7.57 2.73 7.84
N SER A 221 -8.72 3.25 7.45
CA SER A 221 -8.81 4.53 6.72
C SER A 221 -10.06 5.33 7.09
N ASN A 222 -10.05 6.65 6.86
CA ASN A 222 -11.27 7.44 6.98
C ASN A 222 -12.31 7.00 5.94
N GLN A 223 -13.58 6.96 6.34
CA GLN A 223 -14.72 6.80 5.45
C GLN A 223 -15.37 8.14 5.12
N ILE A 224 -15.36 9.06 6.09
CA ILE A 224 -15.91 10.41 5.95
C ILE A 224 -14.85 11.30 5.31
N THR A 225 -15.26 12.07 4.31
CA THR A 225 -14.42 12.99 3.52
C THR A 225 -14.98 14.41 3.43
N LEU A 226 -16.25 14.61 3.78
CA LEU A 226 -16.93 15.91 3.85
C LEU A 226 -17.28 16.28 5.30
N GLY A 227 -17.14 17.56 5.64
CA GLY A 227 -17.53 18.10 6.95
C GLY A 227 -16.48 17.98 8.06
N LEU A 228 -15.28 17.48 7.74
CA LEU A 228 -14.10 17.49 8.60
C LEU A 228 -12.93 18.06 7.81
N SER A 229 -12.00 18.72 8.49
CA SER A 229 -10.75 19.14 7.85
C SER A 229 -9.82 17.95 7.61
N GLU A 230 -8.89 18.10 6.67
CA GLU A 230 -7.83 17.14 6.40
C GLU A 230 -7.00 16.82 7.65
N GLU A 231 -6.68 17.83 8.47
CA GLU A 231 -5.96 17.65 9.74
C GLU A 231 -6.77 16.79 10.73
N GLU A 232 -8.08 17.04 10.86
CA GLU A 232 -8.95 16.23 11.73
C GLU A 232 -9.03 14.78 11.26
N LEU A 233 -9.05 14.55 9.94
CA LEU A 233 -9.03 13.19 9.37
C LEU A 233 -7.72 12.47 9.69
N VAL A 234 -6.59 13.17 9.57
CA VAL A 234 -5.25 12.65 9.90
C VAL A 234 -5.16 12.29 11.38
N ASP A 235 -5.56 13.18 12.27
CA ASP A 235 -5.52 12.96 13.73
C ASP A 235 -6.42 11.79 14.16
N LYS A 236 -7.60 11.71 13.56
CA LYS A 236 -8.58 10.65 13.84
C LYS A 236 -8.07 9.28 13.44
N VAL A 237 -7.51 9.13 12.24
CA VAL A 237 -6.93 7.84 11.79
C VAL A 237 -5.70 7.50 12.63
N SER A 238 -4.82 8.47 12.90
CA SER A 238 -3.60 8.26 13.69
C SER A 238 -3.92 7.79 15.12
N SER A 239 -4.91 8.41 15.75
CA SER A 239 -5.35 8.06 17.11
C SER A 239 -5.94 6.66 17.18
N ALA A 240 -6.81 6.29 16.23
CA ALA A 240 -7.38 4.95 16.18
C ALA A 240 -6.31 3.88 15.95
N VAL A 241 -5.38 4.12 15.02
CA VAL A 241 -4.30 3.17 14.73
C VAL A 241 -3.37 3.01 15.93
N SER A 242 -3.06 4.09 16.65
CA SER A 242 -2.25 4.02 17.88
C SER A 242 -2.88 3.09 18.93
N GLN A 243 -4.21 3.11 19.07
CA GLN A 243 -4.93 2.19 19.97
C GLN A 243 -4.83 0.74 19.47
N VAL A 244 -4.99 0.51 18.16
CA VAL A 244 -4.86 -0.82 17.55
C VAL A 244 -3.46 -1.39 17.75
N VAL A 245 -2.42 -0.59 17.60
CA VAL A 245 -1.03 -0.98 17.88
C VAL A 245 -0.90 -1.46 19.33
N ALA A 246 -1.37 -0.66 20.29
CA ALA A 246 -1.30 -1.02 21.70
C ALA A 246 -2.16 -2.26 22.05
N GLU A 247 -3.27 -2.49 21.36
CA GLU A 247 -4.12 -3.68 21.51
C GLU A 247 -3.45 -4.94 20.97
N GLU A 248 -2.82 -4.86 19.80
CA GLU A 248 -2.06 -5.96 19.21
C GLU A 248 -0.86 -6.35 20.08
N GLU A 249 -0.10 -5.39 20.61
CA GLU A 249 1.02 -5.67 21.53
C GLU A 249 0.56 -6.40 22.81
N ARG A 250 -0.57 -5.94 23.39
CA ARG A 250 -1.21 -6.60 24.53
C ARG A 250 -1.67 -8.01 24.16
N ALA A 251 -2.29 -8.17 22.99
CA ALA A 251 -2.76 -9.47 22.50
C ALA A 251 -1.60 -10.45 22.31
N ARG A 252 -0.48 -10.03 21.70
CA ARG A 252 0.75 -10.84 21.56
C ARG A 252 1.29 -11.28 22.91
N THR A 253 1.36 -10.37 23.89
CA THR A 253 1.84 -10.66 25.25
C THR A 253 0.97 -11.70 25.95
N VAL A 254 -0.36 -11.52 25.90
CA VAL A 254 -1.32 -12.46 26.49
C VAL A 254 -1.26 -13.81 25.78
N MET A 255 -1.15 -13.81 24.45
CA MET A 255 -1.06 -15.02 23.64
C MET A 255 0.19 -15.84 23.98
N LYS A 256 1.36 -15.19 24.09
CA LYS A 256 2.61 -15.86 24.50
C LYS A 256 2.45 -16.58 25.83
N ARG A 257 1.86 -15.91 26.82
CA ARG A 257 1.64 -16.46 28.16
C ARG A 257 0.63 -17.60 28.17
N LYS A 258 -0.46 -17.49 27.40
CA LYS A 258 -1.54 -18.49 27.38
C LYS A 258 -1.21 -19.73 26.57
N LEU A 259 -0.56 -19.57 25.41
CA LEU A 259 -0.30 -20.67 24.47
C LEU A 259 1.06 -21.32 24.69
N GLY A 260 2.06 -20.57 25.21
CA GLY A 260 3.41 -21.06 25.48
C GLY A 260 3.97 -21.90 24.34
N ILE A 261 4.38 -23.13 24.66
CA ILE A 261 5.01 -24.07 23.72
C ILE A 261 4.15 -24.39 22.48
N SER A 262 2.82 -24.34 22.58
CA SER A 262 1.96 -24.60 21.42
C SER A 262 2.04 -23.50 20.37
N LEU A 263 2.31 -22.26 20.79
CA LEU A 263 2.55 -21.15 19.86
C LEU A 263 3.92 -21.33 19.22
N ASP A 264 4.94 -21.66 20.01
CA ASP A 264 6.29 -21.89 19.52
C ASP A 264 6.32 -22.99 18.45
N ASP A 265 5.69 -24.15 18.72
CA ASP A 265 5.58 -25.25 17.74
C ASP A 265 4.88 -24.79 16.45
N ARG A 266 3.78 -24.04 16.56
CA ARG A 266 3.06 -23.52 15.39
C ARG A 266 3.91 -22.57 14.55
N VAL A 267 4.64 -21.67 15.19
CA VAL A 267 5.54 -20.71 14.53
C VAL A 267 6.72 -21.45 13.87
N TRP A 268 7.34 -22.41 14.56
CA TRP A 268 8.46 -23.19 14.01
C TRP A 268 8.03 -24.11 12.87
N ARG A 269 6.81 -24.66 12.89
CA ARG A 269 6.24 -25.37 11.75
C ARG A 269 6.11 -24.46 10.53
N ALA A 270 5.60 -23.24 10.72
CA ALA A 270 5.51 -22.26 9.64
C ALA A 270 6.89 -21.92 9.06
N PHE A 271 7.87 -21.71 9.94
CA PHE A 271 9.26 -21.49 9.54
C PHE A 271 9.82 -22.66 8.71
N GLY A 272 9.60 -23.90 9.16
CA GLY A 272 10.01 -25.12 8.45
C GLY A 272 9.34 -25.25 7.08
N ILE A 273 8.04 -24.98 6.97
CA ILE A 273 7.32 -25.03 5.69
C ILE A 273 7.92 -24.00 4.71
N LEU A 274 8.12 -22.76 5.14
CA LEU A 274 8.73 -21.73 4.30
C LEU A 274 10.18 -22.06 3.90
N ARG A 275 10.93 -22.74 4.79
CA ARG A 275 12.33 -23.13 4.58
C ARG A 275 12.52 -24.33 3.66
N TYR A 276 11.55 -25.24 3.56
CA TYR A 276 11.73 -26.54 2.90
C TYR A 276 10.68 -26.89 1.82
N SER A 277 9.53 -26.21 1.76
CA SER A 277 8.48 -26.47 0.76
C SER A 277 8.99 -26.37 -0.68
N ARG A 278 8.39 -27.15 -1.58
CA ARG A 278 8.71 -27.16 -3.03
C ARG A 278 7.66 -26.48 -3.90
N SER A 279 6.47 -26.31 -3.35
CA SER A 279 5.36 -25.58 -3.93
C SER A 279 4.58 -24.95 -2.78
N ILE A 280 4.16 -23.70 -2.93
CA ILE A 280 3.35 -22.99 -1.93
C ILE A 280 2.49 -21.94 -2.61
N ALA A 281 1.19 -21.95 -2.32
CA ALA A 281 0.24 -20.98 -2.84
C ALA A 281 0.43 -19.59 -2.20
N SER A 282 -0.01 -18.53 -2.88
CA SER A 282 0.10 -17.15 -2.37
C SER A 282 -0.54 -16.96 -1.00
N ARG A 283 -1.73 -17.54 -0.78
CA ARG A 283 -2.48 -17.48 0.48
C ARG A 283 -1.65 -18.06 1.63
N GLU A 284 -1.23 -19.32 1.47
CA GLU A 284 -0.44 -20.04 2.48
C GLU A 284 0.88 -19.30 2.76
N ALA A 285 1.59 -18.84 1.72
CA ALA A 285 2.83 -18.09 1.89
C ALA A 285 2.62 -16.84 2.75
N LEU A 286 1.59 -16.03 2.48
CA LEU A 286 1.32 -14.81 3.24
C LEU A 286 0.90 -15.10 4.69
N GLU A 287 0.09 -16.13 4.92
CA GLU A 287 -0.32 -16.57 6.26
C GLU A 287 0.90 -17.04 7.09
N LEU A 288 1.79 -17.83 6.49
CA LEU A 288 2.99 -18.31 7.16
C LEU A 288 4.01 -17.19 7.39
N ILE A 289 4.20 -16.28 6.42
CA ILE A 289 5.06 -15.09 6.58
C ILE A 289 4.55 -14.23 7.74
N SER A 290 3.24 -14.01 7.82
CA SER A 290 2.60 -13.28 8.94
C SER A 290 2.92 -13.94 10.29
N LEU A 291 2.79 -15.26 10.36
CA LEU A 291 3.02 -16.02 11.58
C LEU A 291 4.48 -16.01 12.02
N ILE A 292 5.44 -16.20 11.09
CA ILE A 292 6.87 -16.12 11.45
C ILE A 292 7.30 -14.70 11.80
N LYS A 293 6.69 -13.67 11.20
CA LYS A 293 6.96 -12.27 11.59
C LYS A 293 6.51 -12.00 13.02
N MET A 294 5.29 -12.41 13.38
CA MET A 294 4.81 -12.33 14.76
C MET A 294 5.73 -13.12 15.71
N GLY A 295 6.11 -14.33 15.31
CA GLY A 295 7.03 -15.17 16.08
C GLY A 295 8.38 -14.51 16.31
N SER A 296 8.94 -13.88 15.28
CA SER A 296 10.20 -13.13 15.33
C SER A 296 10.10 -11.93 16.29
N ASP A 297 9.05 -11.12 16.19
CA ASP A 297 8.79 -9.98 17.10
C ASP A 297 8.62 -10.41 18.56
N MET A 298 8.20 -11.66 18.78
CA MET A 298 8.01 -12.26 20.09
C MET A 298 9.26 -13.02 20.57
N GLY A 299 10.33 -13.07 19.79
CA GLY A 299 11.58 -13.78 20.12
C GLY A 299 11.47 -15.31 20.10
N ILE A 300 10.60 -15.87 19.25
CA ILE A 300 10.41 -17.32 19.08
C ILE A 300 11.31 -17.88 17.96
N THR A 301 11.42 -17.16 16.84
CA THR A 301 12.25 -17.50 15.67
C THR A 301 13.37 -16.48 15.50
N PRO A 302 14.35 -16.73 14.60
CA PRO A 302 15.37 -15.74 14.26
C PRO A 302 14.78 -14.36 13.92
N GLU A 303 15.58 -13.32 14.12
CA GLU A 303 15.16 -11.95 13.88
C GLU A 303 14.90 -11.70 12.38
N ILE A 304 13.70 -11.20 12.07
CA ILE A 304 13.28 -10.79 10.75
C ILE A 304 13.04 -9.29 10.82
N SER A 305 13.97 -8.52 10.25
CA SER A 305 13.81 -7.07 10.17
C SER A 305 12.53 -6.72 9.42
N VAL A 306 11.95 -5.55 9.72
CA VAL A 306 10.74 -5.07 9.03
C VAL A 306 10.97 -4.96 7.52
N GLU A 307 12.18 -4.57 7.11
CA GLU A 307 12.57 -4.53 5.70
C GLU A 307 12.55 -5.92 5.04
N GLU A 308 13.12 -6.93 5.70
CA GLU A 308 13.11 -8.30 5.18
C GLU A 308 11.69 -8.86 5.09
N TRP A 309 10.86 -8.59 6.10
CA TRP A 309 9.45 -8.99 6.10
C TRP A 309 8.66 -8.34 4.96
N ASN A 310 8.80 -7.03 4.75
CA ASN A 310 8.14 -6.33 3.65
C ASN A 310 8.59 -6.88 2.28
N ASN A 311 9.87 -7.19 2.14
CA ASN A 311 10.42 -7.84 0.94
C ASN A 311 9.87 -9.26 0.73
N LEU A 312 9.67 -10.04 1.80
CA LEU A 312 9.02 -11.35 1.72
C LEU A 312 7.56 -11.20 1.25
N VAL A 313 6.78 -10.30 1.85
CA VAL A 313 5.37 -10.06 1.49
C VAL A 313 5.23 -9.65 0.03
N LEU A 314 6.10 -8.78 -0.48
CA LEU A 314 6.11 -8.37 -1.89
C LEU A 314 6.62 -9.47 -2.81
N GLY A 315 7.73 -10.13 -2.44
CA GLY A 315 8.39 -11.13 -3.29
C GLY A 315 7.55 -12.38 -3.53
N VAL A 316 6.59 -12.69 -2.66
CA VAL A 316 5.65 -13.80 -2.87
C VAL A 316 4.42 -13.43 -3.71
N GLN A 317 4.24 -12.15 -4.07
CA GLN A 317 3.10 -11.75 -4.90
C GLN A 317 3.20 -12.33 -6.32
N PRO A 318 2.07 -12.61 -6.98
CA PRO A 318 2.07 -13.31 -8.27
C PRO A 318 2.93 -12.66 -9.36
N ASN A 319 2.94 -11.33 -9.47
CA ASN A 319 3.70 -10.65 -10.52
C ASN A 319 5.19 -10.52 -10.14
N HIS A 320 5.53 -10.28 -8.87
CA HIS A 320 6.92 -10.35 -8.41
C HIS A 320 7.55 -11.73 -8.65
N VAL A 321 6.80 -12.82 -8.44
CA VAL A 321 7.29 -14.18 -8.71
C VAL A 321 7.59 -14.40 -10.20
N GLN A 322 6.71 -13.92 -11.10
CA GLN A 322 6.94 -13.99 -12.54
C GLN A 322 8.15 -13.15 -12.96
N MET A 323 8.30 -11.97 -12.37
CA MET A 323 9.46 -11.11 -12.59
C MET A 323 10.76 -11.77 -12.13
N TYR A 324 10.77 -12.40 -10.94
CA TYR A 324 11.91 -13.16 -10.45
C TYR A 324 12.28 -14.32 -11.38
N ALA A 325 11.29 -14.99 -11.98
CA ALA A 325 11.51 -16.05 -12.96
C ALA A 325 11.94 -15.55 -14.35
N GLY A 326 11.75 -14.26 -14.65
CA GLY A 326 12.06 -13.67 -15.95
C GLY A 326 11.14 -14.13 -17.10
N LYS A 327 10.03 -14.82 -16.79
CA LYS A 327 9.06 -15.34 -17.76
C LYS A 327 7.65 -15.34 -17.18
N GLU A 328 6.64 -15.40 -18.05
CA GLU A 328 5.28 -15.71 -17.61
C GLU A 328 5.20 -17.14 -17.07
N LEU A 329 4.40 -17.33 -16.02
CA LEU A 329 4.30 -18.59 -15.31
C LEU A 329 2.85 -19.04 -15.18
N SER A 330 2.60 -20.34 -15.31
CA SER A 330 1.32 -20.94 -14.90
C SER A 330 1.11 -20.75 -13.38
N PRO A 331 -0.13 -20.88 -12.87
CA PRO A 331 -0.39 -20.88 -11.43
C PRO A 331 0.50 -21.86 -10.64
N GLU A 332 0.68 -23.08 -11.14
CA GLU A 332 1.48 -24.13 -10.52
C GLU A 332 2.97 -23.80 -10.57
N GLU A 333 3.46 -23.27 -11.70
CA GLU A 333 4.84 -22.79 -11.80
C GLU A 333 5.10 -21.64 -10.82
N ARG A 334 4.16 -20.71 -10.65
CA ARG A 334 4.28 -19.63 -9.65
C ARG A 334 4.45 -20.19 -8.25
N ASP A 335 3.73 -21.24 -7.89
CA ASP A 335 3.85 -21.85 -6.56
C ASP A 335 5.23 -22.48 -6.32
N VAL A 336 5.84 -23.07 -7.35
CA VAL A 336 7.20 -23.62 -7.30
C VAL A 336 8.26 -22.51 -7.21
N PHE A 337 8.14 -21.45 -8.01
CA PHE A 337 9.06 -20.31 -7.96
C PHE A 337 8.92 -19.52 -6.65
N ARG A 338 7.71 -19.36 -6.13
CA ARG A 338 7.46 -18.75 -4.81
C ARG A 338 8.13 -19.53 -3.70
N ALA A 339 7.98 -20.86 -3.69
CA ALA A 339 8.67 -21.71 -2.73
C ALA A 339 10.20 -21.57 -2.87
N THR A 340 10.72 -21.45 -4.10
CA THR A 340 12.16 -21.25 -4.34
C THR A 340 12.67 -19.94 -3.76
N PHE A 341 12.00 -18.82 -4.06
CA PHE A 341 12.29 -17.51 -3.47
C PHE A 341 12.28 -17.58 -1.93
N LEU A 342 11.24 -18.15 -1.34
CA LEU A 342 11.11 -18.29 0.11
C LEU A 342 12.27 -19.08 0.72
N ARG A 343 12.61 -20.25 0.16
CA ARG A 343 13.72 -21.06 0.70
C ARG A 343 15.05 -20.33 0.70
N GLU A 344 15.33 -19.56 -0.35
CA GLU A 344 16.57 -18.76 -0.45
C GLU A 344 16.61 -17.67 0.62
N ARG A 345 15.52 -16.90 0.78
CA ARG A 345 15.43 -15.81 1.76
C ARG A 345 15.41 -16.31 3.21
N ILE A 346 14.61 -17.33 3.52
CA ILE A 346 14.53 -17.88 4.88
C ILE A 346 15.85 -18.55 5.29
N LYS A 347 16.56 -19.22 4.37
CA LYS A 347 17.91 -19.73 4.65
C LYS A 347 18.90 -18.61 4.98
N ALA A 348 18.80 -17.46 4.29
CA ALA A 348 19.65 -16.32 4.57
C ALA A 348 19.35 -15.69 5.94
N ILE A 349 18.08 -15.66 6.36
CA ILE A 349 17.67 -15.23 7.71
C ILE A 349 18.20 -16.18 8.79
N GLU A 350 18.11 -17.49 8.58
CA GLU A 350 18.57 -18.52 9.52
C GLU A 350 20.09 -18.46 9.80
N ASN A 351 20.88 -17.99 8.83
CA ASN A 351 22.34 -17.94 8.90
C ASN A 351 22.89 -16.61 9.43
N ARG A 352 22.04 -15.62 9.74
CA ARG A 352 22.42 -14.36 10.39
C ARG A 352 22.32 -14.51 11.90
#